data_AF-A0A2Z6IM16-F1
#
_entry.id   AF-A0A2Z6IM16-F1
#
_cell.length_a   1.000
_cell.length_b   1.000
_cell.length_c   1.000
_cell.angle_alpha   90.00
_cell.angle_beta   90.00
_cell.angle_gamma   90.00
#
_symmetry.space_group_name_H-M   'P 1'
#
loop_
_entity.id
_entity.type
_entity.pdbx_description
1 polymer ?
#
loop_
_entity_poly.entity_id
_entity_poly.type
_entity_poly.pdbx_seq_one_letter_code
_entity_poly.pdbx_strand_id
1 'polypeptide(L)'
;MRKKFKTFRWISSTYYAEGLPYSLVQQVSVQFFTYAGASLQVIGLLSFFGLPWNLKLFWSPLIDLFADKKRWLVVMEIVLGGVAALLIWPAQHLNLDLAAKIFMLMAFLSATHDMSVDGYYIQTLSPSDQAAFSGLRVAAYRVAMLVGNGVLVIIAGWISWIACFLTAAAMIWGLAAFHQRALPPSPPSTSHKGRHWHAAREAFTTYMQQPGILWALAFILLFRAGDAMMAAMVTPFLSHLGYGLVARGILTGTVGTVTTIGGALLGGIIISRWGLRHALLPLTLIQSLAIPAYAWLAWVTPSVWWVGVTVAFEQAAAGLGTAVLMVFLMQRCQGDYQATHFAIGSALMSVAATVVGGFSGFLAAQVGFVEFFLLAFAAALPSLWLALRMPAVLFTDRQESMSGSDPM
;
A
#
# COMPACT_ATOMS: atom_id res chain seq x y z
N MET A 1 -18.08 -22.62 -16.98
CA MET A 1 -17.12 -22.78 -15.85
C MET A 1 -15.65 -22.62 -16.26
N ARG A 2 -15.16 -23.30 -17.32
CA ARG A 2 -13.74 -23.27 -17.74
C ARG A 2 -13.18 -21.88 -18.07
N LYS A 3 -13.98 -20.98 -18.68
CA LYS A 3 -13.60 -19.59 -18.99
C LYS A 3 -13.42 -18.74 -17.71
N LYS A 4 -14.40 -18.77 -16.80
CA LYS A 4 -14.31 -18.08 -15.49
C LYS A 4 -13.11 -18.55 -14.66
N PHE A 5 -12.81 -19.85 -14.68
CA PHE A 5 -11.64 -20.38 -13.98
C PHE A 5 -10.31 -19.90 -14.59
N LYS A 6 -10.21 -19.82 -15.93
CA LYS A 6 -9.04 -19.21 -16.58
C LYS A 6 -8.91 -17.73 -16.20
N THR A 7 -10.01 -16.99 -16.18
CA THR A 7 -10.05 -15.58 -15.77
C THR A 7 -9.57 -15.39 -14.33
N PHE A 8 -10.13 -16.17 -13.41
CA PHE A 8 -9.70 -16.19 -12.01
C PHE A 8 -8.19 -16.42 -11.89
N ARG A 9 -7.67 -17.44 -12.58
CA ARG A 9 -6.24 -17.80 -12.49
C ARG A 9 -5.31 -16.69 -12.92
N TRP A 10 -5.55 -16.09 -14.09
CA TRP A 10 -4.64 -15.05 -14.58
C TRP A 10 -4.75 -13.78 -13.74
N ILE A 11 -5.95 -13.37 -13.30
CA ILE A 11 -6.10 -12.20 -12.42
C ILE A 11 -5.36 -12.44 -11.11
N SER A 12 -5.56 -13.59 -10.46
CA SER A 12 -4.87 -13.87 -9.20
C SER A 12 -3.35 -13.87 -9.36
N SER A 13 -2.83 -14.40 -10.46
CA SER A 13 -1.36 -14.47 -10.67
C SER A 13 -0.75 -13.13 -11.07
N THR A 14 -1.42 -12.30 -11.88
CA THR A 14 -0.89 -10.97 -12.25
C THR A 14 -0.91 -10.00 -11.07
N TYR A 15 -1.97 -9.98 -10.26
CA TYR A 15 -2.02 -9.11 -9.07
C TYR A 15 -1.14 -9.64 -7.92
N TYR A 16 -0.87 -10.94 -7.88
CA TYR A 16 0.18 -11.48 -7.02
C TYR A 16 1.57 -11.00 -7.48
N ALA A 17 1.85 -11.05 -8.79
CA ALA A 17 3.09 -10.54 -9.37
C ALA A 17 3.26 -9.02 -9.22
N GLU A 18 2.16 -8.28 -9.09
CA GLU A 18 2.16 -6.86 -8.78
C GLU A 18 2.53 -6.58 -7.31
N GLY A 19 1.94 -7.33 -6.38
CA GLY A 19 2.14 -7.12 -4.95
C GLY A 19 3.49 -7.60 -4.41
N LEU A 20 4.12 -8.60 -5.05
CA LEU A 20 5.37 -9.18 -4.55
C LEU A 20 6.56 -8.19 -4.63
N PRO A 21 6.86 -7.54 -5.76
CA PRO A 21 7.93 -6.55 -5.83
C PRO A 21 7.64 -5.30 -4.99
N TYR A 22 6.37 -4.90 -4.88
CA TYR A 22 5.97 -3.85 -3.94
C TYR A 22 6.35 -4.20 -2.49
N SER A 23 6.04 -5.42 -2.04
CA SER A 23 6.40 -5.87 -0.69
C SER A 23 7.90 -5.98 -0.49
N LEU A 24 8.67 -6.43 -1.50
CA LEU A 24 10.14 -6.42 -1.44
C LEU A 24 10.68 -5.01 -1.15
N VAL A 25 10.16 -4.02 -1.88
CA VAL A 25 10.61 -2.63 -1.78
C VAL A 25 10.15 -1.96 -0.49
N GLN A 26 8.88 -2.11 -0.09
CA GLN A 26 8.31 -1.38 1.04
C GLN A 26 8.55 -2.04 2.40
N GLN A 27 8.63 -3.36 2.44
CA GLN A 27 8.59 -4.13 3.68
C GLN A 27 9.89 -4.89 3.90
N VAL A 28 10.33 -5.68 2.91
CA VAL A 28 11.55 -6.48 3.03
C VAL A 28 12.80 -5.59 3.10
N SER A 29 12.82 -4.45 2.40
CA SER A 29 13.92 -3.47 2.52
C SER A 29 14.06 -2.96 3.97
N VAL A 30 12.96 -2.60 4.63
CA VAL A 30 12.98 -2.13 6.03
C VAL A 30 13.53 -3.22 6.95
N GLN A 31 13.11 -4.48 6.76
CA GLN A 31 13.63 -5.62 7.52
C GLN A 31 15.14 -5.82 7.29
N PHE A 32 15.59 -5.74 6.04
CA PHE A 32 17.00 -5.92 5.65
C PHE A 32 17.90 -4.83 6.24
N PHE A 33 17.54 -3.56 6.06
CA PHE A 33 18.31 -2.43 6.59
C PHE A 33 18.32 -2.42 8.11
N THR A 34 17.19 -2.75 8.75
CA THR A 34 17.13 -2.90 10.21
C THR A 34 18.06 -4.02 10.68
N TYR A 35 18.03 -5.19 10.02
CA TYR A 35 18.92 -6.30 10.35
C TYR A 35 20.40 -5.96 10.18
N ALA A 36 20.73 -5.23 9.13
CA ALA A 36 22.09 -4.80 8.82
C ALA A 36 22.60 -3.66 9.73
N GLY A 37 21.80 -3.20 10.69
CA GLY A 37 22.18 -2.15 11.63
C GLY A 37 22.16 -0.74 11.06
N ALA A 38 21.34 -0.49 10.03
CA ALA A 38 21.14 0.87 9.51
C ALA A 38 20.61 1.81 10.60
N SER A 39 21.00 3.09 10.54
CA SER A 39 20.49 4.10 11.46
C SER A 39 18.98 4.32 11.26
N LEU A 40 18.29 4.78 12.32
CA LEU A 40 16.85 5.06 12.25
C LEU A 40 16.52 6.10 11.17
N GLN A 41 17.40 7.08 10.95
CA GLN A 41 17.29 8.06 9.87
C GLN A 41 17.23 7.38 8.50
N VAL A 42 18.17 6.47 8.22
CA VAL A 42 18.20 5.71 6.96
C VAL A 42 16.95 4.87 6.81
N ILE A 43 16.52 4.18 7.88
CA ILE A 43 15.31 3.35 7.87
C ILE A 43 14.06 4.19 7.57
N GLY A 44 13.94 5.37 8.19
CA GLY A 44 12.87 6.32 7.88
C GLY A 44 12.84 6.68 6.40
N LEU A 45 14.00 7.05 5.84
CA LEU A 45 14.15 7.43 4.43
C LEU A 45 13.73 6.33 3.44
N LEU A 46 13.70 5.05 3.83
CA LEU A 46 13.20 3.97 2.96
C LEU A 46 11.73 4.17 2.58
N SER A 47 10.95 4.92 3.36
CA SER A 47 9.57 5.31 3.02
C SER A 47 9.50 6.02 1.66
N PHE A 48 10.56 6.74 1.26
CA PHE A 48 10.66 7.41 -0.05
C PHE A 48 10.80 6.45 -1.22
N PHE A 49 11.06 5.15 -0.99
CA PHE A 49 10.88 4.15 -2.03
C PHE A 49 9.43 4.08 -2.52
N GLY A 50 8.45 4.64 -1.81
CA GLY A 50 7.06 4.76 -2.27
C GLY A 50 6.82 5.80 -3.37
N LEU A 51 7.73 6.77 -3.55
CA LEU A 51 7.55 7.85 -4.51
C LEU A 51 7.26 7.41 -5.94
N PRO A 52 7.89 6.35 -6.49
CA PRO A 52 7.59 5.92 -7.85
C PRO A 52 6.11 5.56 -8.07
N TRP A 53 5.45 4.90 -7.12
CA TRP A 53 4.01 4.61 -7.23
C TRP A 53 3.15 5.88 -7.16
N ASN A 54 3.60 6.90 -6.42
CA ASN A 54 2.91 8.19 -6.30
C ASN A 54 3.04 9.02 -7.58
N LEU A 55 4.15 8.88 -8.30
CA LEU A 55 4.52 9.69 -9.46
C LEU A 55 4.29 8.97 -10.79
N LYS A 56 3.84 7.70 -10.78
CA LYS A 56 3.70 6.87 -12.00
C LYS A 56 2.85 7.50 -13.11
N LEU A 57 1.96 8.43 -12.75
CA LEU A 57 1.17 9.22 -13.70
C LEU A 57 2.04 9.99 -14.72
N PHE A 58 3.24 10.44 -14.34
CA PHE A 58 4.10 11.26 -15.20
C PHE A 58 4.70 10.50 -16.37
N TRP A 59 4.99 9.21 -16.23
CA TRP A 59 5.53 8.37 -17.32
C TRP A 59 4.53 7.35 -17.86
N SER A 60 3.33 7.28 -17.26
CA SER A 60 2.22 6.47 -17.76
C SER A 60 1.98 6.54 -19.27
N PRO A 61 1.98 7.72 -19.92
CA PRO A 61 1.63 7.81 -21.34
C PRO A 61 2.73 7.25 -22.24
N LEU A 62 3.97 7.15 -21.73
CA LEU A 62 5.09 6.61 -22.49
C LEU A 62 4.92 5.10 -22.68
N ILE A 63 4.43 4.38 -21.67
CA ILE A 63 4.22 2.92 -21.74
C ILE A 63 3.23 2.56 -22.85
N ASP A 64 2.21 3.39 -23.07
CA ASP A 64 1.20 3.21 -24.11
C ASP A 64 1.73 3.34 -25.54
N LEU A 65 2.92 3.94 -25.73
CA LEU A 65 3.52 4.18 -27.05
C LEU A 65 4.38 3.02 -27.56
N PHE A 66 4.97 2.21 -26.68
CA PHE A 66 6.12 1.37 -27.05
C PHE A 66 5.86 -0.15 -27.15
N ALA A 67 4.80 -0.72 -26.57
CA ALA A 67 4.42 -2.13 -26.80
C ALA A 67 3.00 -2.46 -26.30
N ASP A 68 2.47 -3.63 -26.66
CA ASP A 68 1.25 -4.18 -26.08
C ASP A 68 1.45 -4.51 -24.58
N LYS A 69 0.39 -4.29 -23.78
CA LYS A 69 0.43 -4.37 -22.32
C LYS A 69 0.89 -5.73 -21.80
N LYS A 70 0.54 -6.82 -22.49
CA LYS A 70 1.00 -8.18 -22.11
C LYS A 70 2.51 -8.32 -22.25
N ARG A 71 3.11 -7.84 -23.34
CA ARG A 71 4.57 -7.92 -23.52
C ARG A 71 5.30 -7.11 -22.46
N TRP A 72 4.85 -5.88 -22.19
CA TRP A 72 5.43 -5.05 -21.13
C TRP A 72 5.34 -5.71 -19.75
N LEU A 73 4.20 -6.32 -19.43
CA LEU A 73 4.00 -7.07 -18.19
C LEU A 73 5.08 -8.15 -18.02
N VAL A 74 5.21 -9.05 -19.00
CA VAL A 74 6.18 -10.17 -18.92
C VAL A 74 7.63 -9.67 -18.92
N VAL A 75 7.97 -8.67 -19.74
CA VAL A 75 9.32 -8.09 -19.77
C VAL A 75 9.68 -7.48 -18.41
N MET A 76 8.76 -6.75 -17.80
CA MET A 76 8.96 -6.17 -16.47
C MET A 76 9.18 -7.25 -15.42
N GLU A 77 8.44 -8.36 -15.44
CA GLU A 77 8.67 -9.47 -14.51
C GLU A 77 10.06 -10.09 -14.68
N ILE A 78 10.53 -10.29 -15.92
CA ILE A 78 11.89 -10.80 -16.17
C ILE A 78 12.94 -9.85 -15.58
N VAL A 79 12.80 -8.55 -15.84
CA VAL A 79 13.74 -7.53 -15.34
C VAL A 79 13.67 -7.46 -13.81
N LEU A 80 12.47 -7.46 -13.21
CA LEU A 80 12.27 -7.43 -11.77
C LEU A 80 12.88 -8.65 -11.06
N GLY A 81 12.77 -9.85 -11.64
CA GLY A 81 13.45 -11.03 -11.12
C GLY A 81 14.97 -10.89 -11.18
N GLY A 82 15.50 -10.29 -12.25
CA GLY A 82 16.92 -9.94 -12.35
C GLY A 82 17.37 -8.93 -11.29
N VAL A 83 16.61 -7.86 -11.09
CA VAL A 83 16.89 -6.84 -10.07
C VAL A 83 16.79 -7.42 -8.65
N ALA A 84 15.86 -8.33 -8.40
CA ALA A 84 15.80 -9.09 -7.15
C ALA A 84 17.05 -9.96 -6.94
N ALA A 85 17.54 -10.63 -8.00
CA ALA A 85 18.80 -11.37 -7.92
C ALA A 85 20.02 -10.46 -7.68
N LEU A 86 20.04 -9.24 -8.23
CA LEU A 86 21.11 -8.27 -7.99
C LEU A 86 21.23 -7.88 -6.50
N LEU A 87 20.16 -7.98 -5.71
CA LEU A 87 20.21 -7.72 -4.25
C LEU A 87 21.04 -8.75 -3.47
N ILE A 88 21.34 -9.92 -4.06
CA ILE A 88 22.16 -10.95 -3.41
C ILE A 88 23.56 -10.43 -3.08
N TRP A 89 24.17 -9.66 -3.99
CA TRP A 89 25.51 -9.12 -3.82
C TRP A 89 25.65 -8.14 -2.64
N PRO A 90 24.85 -7.05 -2.55
CA PRO A 90 24.90 -6.17 -1.38
C PRO A 90 24.42 -6.86 -0.11
N ALA A 91 23.57 -7.91 -0.19
CA ALA A 91 23.16 -8.69 0.97
C ALA A 91 24.31 -9.49 1.59
N GLN A 92 25.21 -10.04 0.77
CA GLN A 92 26.40 -10.76 1.25
C GLN A 92 27.39 -9.86 2.00
N HIS A 93 27.53 -8.62 1.53
CA HIS A 93 28.55 -7.68 2.02
C HIS A 93 27.95 -6.59 2.94
N LEU A 94 26.65 -6.65 3.23
CA LEU A 94 25.89 -5.61 3.93
C LEU A 94 26.13 -4.19 3.35
N ASN A 95 26.26 -4.10 2.03
CA ASN A 95 26.45 -2.83 1.33
C ASN A 95 25.12 -2.11 1.16
N LEU A 96 24.76 -1.30 2.17
CA LEU A 96 23.47 -0.61 2.27
C LEU A 96 23.25 0.44 1.17
N ASP A 97 24.29 1.15 0.75
CA ASP A 97 24.19 2.16 -0.32
C ASP A 97 23.82 1.49 -1.66
N LEU A 98 24.52 0.40 -2.02
CA LEU A 98 24.20 -0.34 -3.23
C LEU A 98 22.82 -1.01 -3.14
N ALA A 99 22.47 -1.57 -1.98
CA ALA A 99 21.13 -2.12 -1.76
C ALA A 99 20.05 -1.05 -1.97
N ALA A 100 20.23 0.17 -1.43
CA ALA A 100 19.26 1.24 -1.56
C ALA A 100 19.04 1.65 -3.01
N LYS A 101 20.12 1.75 -3.80
CA LYS A 101 20.06 2.05 -5.24
C LYS A 101 19.29 0.97 -6.01
N ILE A 102 19.54 -0.31 -5.69
CA ILE A 102 18.85 -1.44 -6.33
C ILE A 102 17.38 -1.49 -5.92
N PHE A 103 17.03 -1.25 -4.65
CA PHE A 103 15.63 -1.15 -4.22
C PHE A 103 14.90 0.03 -4.85
N MET A 104 15.54 1.19 -5.01
CA MET A 104 14.95 2.33 -5.73
C MET A 104 14.72 2.01 -7.22
N LEU A 105 15.66 1.31 -7.87
CA LEU A 105 15.48 0.82 -9.23
C LEU A 105 14.30 -0.16 -9.31
N MET A 106 14.22 -1.11 -8.36
CA MET A 106 13.10 -2.04 -8.25
C MET A 106 11.77 -1.32 -8.05
N ALA A 107 11.75 -0.24 -7.25
CA ALA A 107 10.56 0.58 -7.01
C ALA A 107 10.03 1.18 -8.32
N PHE A 108 10.91 1.77 -9.12
CA PHE A 108 10.55 2.36 -10.41
C PHE A 108 10.03 1.32 -11.42
N LEU A 109 10.71 0.18 -11.51
CA LEU A 109 10.30 -0.93 -12.38
C LEU A 109 8.99 -1.57 -11.90
N SER A 110 8.79 -1.70 -10.59
CA SER A 110 7.58 -2.26 -10.02
C SER A 110 6.37 -1.34 -10.21
N ALA A 111 6.54 -0.02 -10.07
CA ALA A 111 5.49 0.93 -10.38
C ALA A 111 5.11 0.86 -11.87
N THR A 112 6.08 0.66 -12.76
CA THR A 112 5.87 0.47 -14.21
C THR A 112 5.17 -0.87 -14.53
N HIS A 113 5.52 -1.94 -13.81
CA HIS A 113 4.86 -3.24 -13.91
C HIS A 113 3.40 -3.17 -13.50
N ASP A 114 3.10 -2.55 -12.37
CA ASP A 114 1.74 -2.28 -11.85
C ASP A 114 0.86 -1.63 -12.92
N MET A 115 1.35 -0.56 -13.57
CA MET A 115 0.65 0.08 -14.69
C MET A 115 0.33 -0.86 -15.86
N SER A 116 1.20 -1.83 -16.11
CA SER A 116 1.02 -2.81 -17.19
C SER A 116 -0.02 -3.85 -16.82
N VAL A 117 -0.03 -4.31 -15.55
CA VAL A 117 -1.03 -5.23 -14.99
C VAL A 117 -2.42 -4.60 -15.00
N ASP A 118 -2.55 -3.39 -14.45
CA ASP A 118 -3.82 -2.65 -14.40
C ASP A 118 -4.35 -2.35 -15.80
N GLY A 119 -3.47 -1.87 -16.70
CA GLY A 119 -3.83 -1.60 -18.09
C GLY A 119 -4.29 -2.87 -18.84
N TYR A 120 -3.57 -3.99 -18.65
CA TYR A 120 -3.94 -5.28 -19.23
C TYR A 120 -5.30 -5.77 -18.70
N TYR A 121 -5.58 -5.57 -17.41
CA TYR A 121 -6.84 -5.95 -16.78
C TYR A 121 -8.03 -5.19 -17.38
N ILE A 122 -7.92 -3.87 -17.50
CA ILE A 122 -8.98 -3.01 -18.05
C ILE A 122 -9.23 -3.34 -19.53
N GLN A 123 -8.18 -3.58 -20.31
CA GLN A 123 -8.30 -3.89 -21.74
C GLN A 123 -8.90 -5.27 -22.02
N THR A 124 -8.68 -6.25 -21.14
CA THR A 124 -9.04 -7.65 -21.39
C THR A 124 -10.45 -8.01 -20.91
N LEU A 125 -11.01 -7.27 -19.95
CA LEU A 125 -12.29 -7.58 -19.31
C LEU A 125 -13.37 -6.54 -19.59
N SER A 126 -14.62 -6.98 -19.69
CA SER A 126 -15.78 -6.08 -19.72
C SER A 126 -15.96 -5.37 -18.38
N PRO A 127 -16.63 -4.19 -18.33
CA PRO A 127 -16.89 -3.48 -17.08
C PRO A 127 -17.60 -4.32 -16.00
N SER A 128 -18.52 -5.21 -16.41
CA SER A 128 -19.21 -6.14 -15.49
C SER A 128 -18.24 -7.15 -14.85
N ASP A 129 -17.32 -7.70 -15.66
CA ASP A 129 -16.32 -8.64 -15.17
C ASP A 129 -15.27 -7.92 -14.30
N GLN A 130 -14.94 -6.67 -14.63
CA GLN A 130 -14.06 -5.85 -13.80
C GLN A 130 -14.63 -5.67 -12.38
N ALA A 131 -15.91 -5.30 -12.27
CA ALA A 131 -16.58 -5.21 -10.97
C ALA A 131 -16.57 -6.56 -10.23
N ALA A 132 -16.90 -7.66 -10.92
CA ALA A 132 -16.99 -9.00 -10.34
C ALA A 132 -15.65 -9.54 -9.80
N PHE A 133 -14.52 -9.17 -10.41
CA PHE A 133 -13.18 -9.63 -9.99
C PHE A 133 -12.38 -8.60 -9.19
N SER A 134 -12.94 -7.42 -8.91
CA SER A 134 -12.26 -6.36 -8.16
C SER A 134 -11.71 -6.82 -6.80
N GLY A 135 -12.50 -7.57 -6.03
CA GLY A 135 -12.08 -8.13 -4.73
C GLY A 135 -10.96 -9.18 -4.85
N LEU A 136 -10.94 -9.94 -5.95
CA LEU A 136 -9.90 -10.95 -6.19
C LEU A 136 -8.52 -10.31 -6.38
N ARG A 137 -8.46 -9.17 -7.07
CA ARG A 137 -7.23 -8.39 -7.27
C ARG A 137 -6.59 -8.01 -5.94
N VAL A 138 -7.40 -7.40 -5.07
CA VAL A 138 -6.97 -6.95 -3.75
C VAL A 138 -6.52 -8.13 -2.89
N ALA A 139 -7.26 -9.24 -2.92
CA ALA A 139 -6.89 -10.45 -2.18
C ALA A 139 -5.54 -11.02 -2.65
N ALA A 140 -5.36 -11.18 -3.97
CA ALA A 140 -4.12 -11.70 -4.53
C ALA A 140 -2.90 -10.81 -4.21
N TYR A 141 -3.07 -9.49 -4.32
CA TYR A 141 -2.05 -8.52 -3.97
C TYR A 141 -1.64 -8.64 -2.49
N ARG A 142 -2.61 -8.76 -1.58
CA ARG A 142 -2.33 -8.90 -0.15
C ARG A 142 -1.71 -10.25 0.22
N VAL A 143 -2.04 -11.33 -0.49
CA VAL A 143 -1.34 -12.61 -0.36
C VAL A 143 0.12 -12.46 -0.76
N ALA A 144 0.42 -11.70 -1.82
CA ALA A 144 1.81 -11.41 -2.20
C ALA A 144 2.55 -10.61 -1.11
N MET A 145 1.91 -9.61 -0.50
CA MET A 145 2.48 -8.87 0.63
C MET A 145 2.76 -9.76 1.85
N LEU A 146 1.85 -10.69 2.16
CA LEU A 146 2.04 -11.66 3.23
C LEU A 146 3.25 -12.56 2.95
N VAL A 147 3.42 -13.00 1.71
CA VAL A 147 4.59 -13.80 1.31
C VAL A 147 5.86 -12.96 1.39
N GLY A 148 5.85 -11.71 0.95
CA GLY A 148 7.00 -10.82 1.00
C GLY A 148 7.46 -10.51 2.42
N ASN A 149 6.62 -9.90 3.26
CA ASN A 149 7.02 -9.49 4.62
C ASN A 149 6.94 -10.62 5.66
N GLY A 150 6.24 -11.71 5.36
CA GLY A 150 6.17 -12.89 6.22
C GLY A 150 7.16 -13.95 5.78
N VAL A 151 6.81 -14.69 4.73
CA VAL A 151 7.56 -15.90 4.31
C VAL A 151 9.00 -15.59 3.92
N LEU A 152 9.26 -14.57 3.09
CA LEU A 152 10.64 -14.27 2.66
C LEU A 152 11.51 -13.77 3.82
N VAL A 153 10.95 -13.00 4.76
CA VAL A 153 11.66 -12.54 5.97
C VAL A 153 11.97 -13.70 6.91
N ILE A 154 11.05 -14.68 7.04
CA ILE A 154 11.28 -15.91 7.79
C ILE A 154 12.39 -16.73 7.13
N ILE A 155 12.40 -16.87 5.80
CA ILE A 155 13.50 -17.52 5.05
C ILE A 155 14.83 -16.81 5.30
N ALA A 156 14.83 -15.47 5.34
CA ALA A 156 16.03 -14.70 5.65
C ALA A 156 16.56 -15.02 7.07
N GLY A 157 15.66 -15.19 8.04
CA GLY A 157 16.00 -15.50 9.43
C GLY A 157 16.45 -16.95 9.66
N TRP A 158 15.90 -17.92 8.92
CA TRP A 158 16.28 -19.34 9.06
C TRP A 158 17.48 -19.75 8.22
N ILE A 159 17.63 -19.15 7.04
CA ILE A 159 18.64 -19.56 6.05
C ILE A 159 19.64 -18.43 5.82
N SER A 160 19.23 -17.39 5.09
CA SER A 160 20.04 -16.18 4.83
C SER A 160 19.28 -15.19 3.96
N TRP A 161 19.75 -13.94 3.91
CA TRP A 161 19.28 -12.95 2.95
C TRP A 161 19.51 -13.35 1.49
N ILE A 162 20.55 -14.12 1.20
CA ILE A 162 20.78 -14.70 -0.14
C ILE A 162 19.60 -15.59 -0.52
N ALA A 163 19.21 -16.50 0.37
CA ALA A 163 18.08 -17.41 0.12
C ALA A 163 16.77 -16.63 -0.06
N CYS A 164 16.54 -15.57 0.73
CA CYS A 164 15.39 -14.67 0.59
C CYS A 164 15.31 -14.05 -0.81
N PHE A 165 16.37 -13.35 -1.26
CA PHE A 165 16.37 -12.66 -2.55
C PHE A 165 16.39 -13.64 -3.74
N LEU A 166 17.07 -14.78 -3.61
CA LEU A 166 17.04 -15.84 -4.62
C LEU A 166 15.64 -16.45 -4.77
N THR A 167 14.95 -16.68 -3.66
CA THR A 167 13.57 -17.19 -3.65
C THR A 167 12.64 -16.18 -4.30
N ALA A 168 12.76 -14.89 -3.95
CA ALA A 168 12.00 -13.82 -4.57
C ALA A 168 12.22 -13.74 -6.10
N ALA A 169 13.48 -13.79 -6.55
CA ALA A 169 13.83 -13.79 -7.97
C ALA A 169 13.23 -15.01 -8.70
N ALA A 170 13.37 -16.21 -8.12
CA ALA A 170 12.82 -17.43 -8.68
C ALA A 170 11.28 -17.39 -8.78
N MET A 171 10.60 -16.84 -7.77
CA MET A 171 9.15 -16.66 -7.79
C MET A 171 8.71 -15.71 -8.91
N ILE A 172 9.37 -14.55 -9.04
CA ILE A 172 9.06 -13.56 -10.08
C ILE A 172 9.32 -14.14 -11.48
N TRP A 173 10.44 -14.82 -11.70
CA TRP A 173 10.71 -15.48 -12.99
C TRP A 173 9.77 -16.64 -13.28
N GLY A 174 9.34 -17.38 -12.25
CA GLY A 174 8.30 -18.40 -12.38
C GLY A 174 6.97 -17.80 -12.84
N LEU A 175 6.59 -16.63 -12.31
CA LEU A 175 5.42 -15.87 -12.75
C LEU A 175 5.59 -15.38 -14.20
N ALA A 176 6.76 -14.84 -14.56
CA ALA A 176 7.05 -14.44 -15.94
C ALA A 176 6.89 -15.59 -16.95
N ALA A 177 7.46 -16.75 -16.64
CA ALA A 177 7.36 -17.94 -17.48
C ALA A 177 5.91 -18.45 -17.57
N PHE A 178 5.16 -18.39 -16.46
CA PHE A 178 3.74 -18.72 -16.44
C PHE A 178 2.92 -17.75 -17.30
N HIS A 179 3.12 -16.44 -17.12
CA HIS A 179 2.36 -15.39 -17.81
C HIS A 179 2.64 -15.34 -19.32
N GLN A 180 3.87 -15.60 -19.74
CA GLN A 180 4.22 -15.72 -21.14
C GLN A 180 3.34 -16.76 -21.86
N ARG A 181 3.05 -17.88 -21.19
CA ARG A 181 2.28 -19.01 -21.74
C ARG A 181 0.77 -18.94 -21.48
N ALA A 182 0.38 -18.45 -20.30
CA ALA A 182 -1.00 -18.58 -19.80
C ALA A 182 -1.87 -17.33 -19.98
N LEU A 183 -1.27 -16.14 -20.19
CA LEU A 183 -2.05 -14.92 -20.37
C LEU A 183 -2.80 -14.90 -21.72
N PRO A 184 -4.08 -14.52 -21.74
CA PRO A 184 -4.80 -14.23 -22.97
C PRO A 184 -4.03 -13.27 -23.90
N PRO A 185 -4.19 -13.38 -25.23
CA PRO A 185 -3.62 -12.39 -26.15
C PRO A 185 -4.20 -11.00 -25.84
N SER A 186 -3.36 -9.97 -25.93
CA SER A 186 -3.81 -8.58 -25.77
C SER A 186 -4.78 -8.21 -26.90
N PRO A 187 -5.89 -7.52 -26.60
CA PRO A 187 -6.69 -6.90 -27.65
C PRO A 187 -5.87 -5.84 -28.40
N PRO A 188 -6.22 -5.53 -29.67
CA PRO A 188 -5.53 -4.50 -30.44
C PRO A 188 -5.60 -3.14 -29.72
N SER A 189 -4.47 -2.46 -29.65
CA SER A 189 -4.33 -1.16 -28.98
C SER A 189 -5.22 -0.10 -29.64
N THR A 190 -6.28 0.32 -28.96
CA THR A 190 -7.01 1.56 -29.27
C THR A 190 -6.32 2.71 -28.56
N SER A 191 -5.15 3.12 -29.08
CA SER A 191 -4.43 4.30 -28.59
C SER A 191 -5.30 5.55 -28.85
N HIS A 192 -6.05 6.01 -27.86
CA HIS A 192 -6.70 7.31 -27.90
C HIS A 192 -5.64 8.40 -27.74
N LYS A 193 -5.10 8.91 -28.85
CA LYS A 193 -4.15 10.03 -28.82
C LYS A 193 -4.90 11.33 -28.52
N GLY A 194 -4.45 12.06 -27.49
CA GLY A 194 -4.42 13.53 -27.57
C GLY A 194 -5.39 14.37 -26.74
N ARG A 195 -6.25 13.84 -25.85
CA ARG A 195 -7.10 14.68 -24.96
C ARG A 195 -6.74 14.66 -23.46
N HIS A 196 -5.69 13.93 -23.09
CA HIS A 196 -5.41 13.62 -21.69
C HIS A 196 -5.09 14.85 -20.83
N TRP A 197 -4.33 15.82 -21.33
CA TRP A 197 -3.87 16.94 -20.50
C TRP A 197 -4.98 17.96 -20.19
N HIS A 198 -5.84 18.26 -21.18
CA HIS A 198 -6.98 19.15 -20.95
C HIS A 198 -7.97 18.51 -19.96
N ALA A 199 -8.33 17.24 -20.18
CA ALA A 199 -9.21 16.51 -19.28
C ALA A 199 -8.61 16.36 -17.86
N ALA A 200 -7.30 16.14 -17.74
CA ALA A 200 -6.63 16.08 -16.44
C ALA A 200 -6.63 17.43 -15.71
N ARG A 201 -6.37 18.53 -16.42
CA ARG A 201 -6.42 19.88 -15.85
C ARG A 201 -7.82 20.26 -15.41
N GLU A 202 -8.81 19.93 -16.22
CA GLU A 202 -10.22 20.19 -15.91
C GLU A 202 -10.67 19.37 -14.70
N ALA A 203 -10.37 18.07 -14.68
CA ALA A 203 -10.62 17.19 -13.53
C ALA A 203 -9.94 17.68 -12.23
N PHE A 204 -8.71 18.17 -12.32
CA PHE A 204 -8.03 18.75 -11.16
C PHE A 204 -8.73 20.01 -10.67
N THR A 205 -9.16 20.87 -11.60
CA THR A 205 -9.88 22.11 -11.29
C THR A 205 -11.22 21.80 -10.63
N THR A 206 -11.99 20.86 -11.19
CA THR A 206 -13.28 20.44 -10.62
C THR A 206 -13.11 19.79 -9.25
N TYR A 207 -12.05 19.01 -9.03
CA TYR A 207 -11.73 18.44 -7.72
C TYR A 207 -11.43 19.54 -6.68
N MET A 208 -10.64 20.55 -7.06
CA MET A 208 -10.28 21.67 -6.18
C MET A 208 -11.43 22.64 -5.90
N GLN A 209 -12.49 22.65 -6.71
CA GLN A 209 -13.67 23.50 -6.53
C GLN A 209 -14.77 22.85 -5.67
N GLN A 210 -14.55 21.62 -5.21
CA GLN A 210 -15.55 20.90 -4.44
C GLN A 210 -15.88 21.60 -3.09
N PRO A 211 -17.15 21.58 -2.65
CA PRO A 211 -17.54 22.12 -1.36
C PRO A 211 -16.74 21.49 -0.21
N GLY A 212 -16.17 22.32 0.66
CA GLY A 212 -15.39 21.85 1.81
C GLY A 212 -14.01 21.26 1.45
N ILE A 213 -13.47 21.53 0.26
CA ILE A 213 -12.20 20.95 -0.20
C ILE A 213 -11.04 21.10 0.79
N LEU A 214 -10.91 22.23 1.49
CA LEU A 214 -9.83 22.44 2.45
C LEU A 214 -9.90 21.44 3.62
N TRP A 215 -11.11 21.14 4.10
CA TRP A 215 -11.34 20.11 5.12
C TRP A 215 -11.02 18.72 4.58
N ALA A 216 -11.39 18.43 3.33
CA ALA A 216 -11.09 17.16 2.70
C ALA A 216 -9.58 16.96 2.49
N LEU A 217 -8.86 17.98 2.01
CA LEU A 217 -7.41 17.95 1.84
C LEU A 217 -6.69 17.83 3.18
N ALA A 218 -7.09 18.62 4.19
CA ALA A 218 -6.53 18.51 5.53
C ALA A 218 -6.73 17.09 6.10
N PHE A 219 -7.92 16.51 5.90
CA PHE A 219 -8.18 15.14 6.32
C PHE A 219 -7.33 14.13 5.57
N ILE A 220 -7.27 14.18 4.23
CA ILE A 220 -6.46 13.26 3.43
C ILE A 220 -4.98 13.30 3.83
N LEU A 221 -4.43 14.50 4.10
CA LEU A 221 -3.03 14.69 4.44
C LEU A 221 -2.70 14.30 5.89
N LEU A 222 -3.61 14.59 6.84
CA LEU A 222 -3.34 14.42 8.28
C LEU A 222 -3.89 13.11 8.84
N PHE A 223 -4.85 12.47 8.17
CA PHE A 223 -5.55 11.30 8.71
C PHE A 223 -4.61 10.16 9.08
N ARG A 224 -3.59 9.90 8.24
CA ARG A 224 -2.61 8.84 8.44
C ARG A 224 -1.29 9.32 9.03
N ALA A 225 -1.17 10.57 9.47
CA ALA A 225 0.12 11.11 9.89
C ALA A 225 0.73 10.29 11.06
N GLY A 226 0.01 10.14 12.17
CA GLY A 226 0.49 9.36 13.32
C GLY A 226 0.72 7.88 13.00
N ASP A 227 -0.20 7.28 12.24
CA ASP A 227 -0.11 5.90 11.75
C ASP A 227 1.16 5.67 10.89
N ALA A 228 1.44 6.58 9.96
CA ALA A 228 2.62 6.53 9.09
C ALA A 228 3.92 6.72 9.87
N MET A 229 3.96 7.63 10.87
CA MET A 229 5.11 7.77 11.76
C MET A 229 5.39 6.46 12.50
N MET A 230 4.38 5.94 13.19
CA MET A 230 4.49 4.72 13.98
C MET A 230 4.91 3.54 13.08
N ALA A 231 4.19 3.29 11.98
CA ALA A 231 4.41 2.15 11.09
C ALA A 231 5.85 2.09 10.53
N ALA A 232 6.43 3.25 10.19
CA ALA A 232 7.81 3.33 9.71
C ALA A 232 8.82 2.81 10.76
N MET A 233 8.53 2.97 12.05
CA MET A 233 9.44 2.66 13.15
C MET A 233 9.09 1.38 13.93
N VAL A 234 7.97 0.70 13.64
CA VAL A 234 7.63 -0.58 14.29
C VAL A 234 8.72 -1.62 14.09
N THR A 235 9.23 -1.79 12.87
CA THR A 235 10.26 -2.80 12.57
C THR A 235 11.58 -2.55 13.32
N PRO A 236 12.19 -1.35 13.28
CA PRO A 236 13.38 -1.07 14.08
C PRO A 236 13.10 -1.11 15.59
N PHE A 237 11.91 -0.73 16.04
CA PHE A 237 11.51 -0.87 17.45
C PHE A 237 11.50 -2.33 17.90
N LEU A 238 10.90 -3.25 17.13
CA LEU A 238 10.93 -4.68 17.45
C LEU A 238 12.36 -5.22 17.48
N SER A 239 13.22 -4.75 16.57
CA SER A 239 14.65 -5.11 16.60
C SER A 239 15.34 -4.58 17.86
N HIS A 240 15.00 -3.37 18.31
CA HIS A 240 15.52 -2.77 19.54
C HIS A 240 15.10 -3.56 20.80
N LEU A 241 13.89 -4.11 20.82
CA LEU A 241 13.43 -5.04 21.85
C LEU A 241 14.10 -6.43 21.80
N GLY A 242 14.98 -6.68 20.83
CA GLY A 242 15.71 -7.94 20.68
C GLY A 242 14.99 -9.01 19.85
N TYR A 243 13.90 -8.67 19.15
CA TYR A 243 13.20 -9.64 18.31
C TYR A 243 13.97 -9.93 17.00
N GLY A 244 14.37 -11.20 16.86
CA GLY A 244 15.00 -11.70 15.64
C GLY A 244 14.09 -11.67 14.40
N LEU A 245 14.68 -11.91 13.23
CA LEU A 245 14.00 -11.82 11.93
C LEU A 245 12.76 -12.72 11.82
N VAL A 246 12.83 -13.94 12.34
CA VAL A 246 11.70 -14.89 12.29
C VAL A 246 10.51 -14.35 13.08
N ALA A 247 10.74 -13.84 14.29
CA ALA A 247 9.70 -13.25 15.11
C ALA A 247 9.10 -12.02 14.44
N ARG A 248 9.94 -11.13 13.88
CA ARG A 248 9.47 -9.96 13.12
C ARG A 248 8.64 -10.37 11.89
N GLY A 249 9.09 -11.34 11.10
CA GLY A 249 8.35 -11.87 9.95
C GLY A 249 6.99 -12.46 10.33
N ILE A 250 6.90 -13.18 11.45
CA ILE A 250 5.61 -13.69 11.96
C ILE A 250 4.71 -12.55 12.42
N LEU A 251 5.23 -11.63 13.26
CA LEU A 251 4.47 -10.56 13.88
C LEU A 251 3.98 -9.54 12.85
N THR A 252 4.89 -8.90 12.10
CA THR A 252 4.54 -7.83 11.17
C THR A 252 4.11 -8.34 9.80
N GLY A 253 4.66 -9.49 9.38
CA GLY A 253 4.36 -10.09 8.07
C GLY A 253 3.06 -10.87 8.09
N THR A 254 3.02 -11.97 8.85
CA THR A 254 1.87 -12.89 8.84
C THR A 254 0.70 -12.34 9.65
N VAL A 255 0.88 -12.15 10.97
CA VAL A 255 -0.17 -11.67 11.87
C VAL A 255 -0.66 -10.30 11.40
N GLY A 256 0.27 -9.36 11.18
CA GLY A 256 -0.04 -8.02 10.72
C GLY A 256 -0.83 -7.98 9.41
N THR A 257 -0.46 -8.73 8.38
CA THR A 257 -1.21 -8.69 7.11
C THR A 257 -2.62 -9.27 7.26
N VAL A 258 -2.77 -10.39 7.99
CA VAL A 258 -4.08 -11.02 8.23
C VAL A 258 -5.00 -10.10 9.02
N THR A 259 -4.50 -9.48 10.09
CA THR A 259 -5.32 -8.59 10.92
C THR A 259 -5.66 -7.30 10.19
N THR A 260 -4.76 -6.73 9.37
CA THR A 260 -5.09 -5.57 8.52
C THR A 260 -6.17 -5.88 7.49
N ILE A 261 -6.16 -7.08 6.88
CA ILE A 261 -7.26 -7.51 6.00
C ILE A 261 -8.57 -7.56 6.78
N GLY A 262 -8.57 -8.24 7.93
CA GLY A 262 -9.74 -8.35 8.79
C GLY A 262 -10.29 -6.99 9.22
N GLY A 263 -9.40 -6.08 9.62
CA GLY A 263 -9.73 -4.71 9.98
C GLY A 263 -10.34 -3.92 8.83
N ALA A 264 -9.76 -3.99 7.62
CA ALA A 264 -10.31 -3.29 6.46
C ALA A 264 -11.71 -3.81 6.07
N LEU A 265 -11.92 -5.13 6.13
CA LEU A 265 -13.25 -5.72 5.87
C LEU A 265 -14.26 -5.31 6.94
N LEU A 266 -13.87 -5.37 8.22
CA LEU A 266 -14.72 -4.96 9.34
C LEU A 266 -15.09 -3.47 9.23
N GLY A 267 -14.12 -2.61 8.92
CA GLY A 267 -14.33 -1.18 8.72
C GLY A 267 -15.29 -0.90 7.57
N GLY A 268 -15.14 -1.61 6.45
CA GLY A 268 -16.08 -1.57 5.33
C GLY A 268 -17.50 -1.96 5.74
N ILE A 269 -17.68 -3.03 6.52
CA ILE A 269 -18.98 -3.47 7.03
C ILE A 269 -19.59 -2.44 8.00
N ILE A 270 -18.80 -1.86 8.90
CA ILE A 270 -19.27 -0.84 9.84
C ILE A 270 -19.73 0.41 9.08
N ILE A 271 -18.90 0.91 8.15
CA ILE A 271 -19.23 2.06 7.30
C ILE A 271 -20.46 1.77 6.44
N SER A 272 -20.55 0.56 5.87
CA SER A 272 -21.70 0.17 5.05
C SER A 272 -22.99 0.03 5.86
N ARG A 273 -22.93 -0.13 7.20
CA ARG A 273 -24.09 -0.24 8.11
C ARG A 273 -24.48 1.08 8.77
N TRP A 274 -23.52 1.88 9.22
CA TRP A 274 -23.74 3.12 9.97
C TRP A 274 -23.62 4.39 9.11
N GLY A 275 -23.08 4.26 7.89
CA GLY A 275 -22.69 5.39 7.06
C GLY A 275 -21.33 5.96 7.49
N LEU A 276 -20.59 6.55 6.54
CA LEU A 276 -19.25 7.06 6.80
C LEU A 276 -19.24 8.15 7.89
N ARG A 277 -20.20 9.08 7.85
CA ARG A 277 -20.29 10.20 8.80
C ARG A 277 -20.32 9.74 10.26
N HIS A 278 -21.11 8.71 10.58
CA HIS A 278 -21.24 8.19 11.95
C HIS A 278 -20.11 7.24 12.31
N ALA A 279 -19.56 6.49 11.34
CA ALA A 279 -18.45 5.58 11.56
C ALA A 279 -17.08 6.30 11.68
N LEU A 280 -16.97 7.54 11.17
CA LEU A 280 -15.70 8.26 11.07
C LEU A 280 -14.99 8.41 12.41
N LEU A 281 -15.64 9.03 13.40
CA LEU A 281 -15.04 9.27 14.71
C LEU A 281 -14.64 7.98 15.46
N PRO A 282 -15.52 6.98 15.66
CA PRO A 282 -15.13 5.78 16.41
C PRO A 282 -14.00 5.00 15.73
N LEU A 283 -14.00 4.88 14.40
CA LEU A 283 -12.93 4.19 13.69
C LEU A 283 -11.59 4.94 13.76
N THR A 284 -11.61 6.27 13.62
CA THR A 284 -10.41 7.11 13.78
C THR A 284 -9.86 7.05 15.21
N LEU A 285 -10.75 7.00 16.21
CA LEU A 285 -10.39 6.86 17.62
C LEU A 285 -9.69 5.53 17.89
N ILE A 286 -10.25 4.41 17.42
CA ILE A 286 -9.63 3.09 17.55
C ILE A 286 -8.24 3.08 16.89
N GLN A 287 -8.12 3.62 15.68
CA GLN A 287 -6.83 3.74 14.99
C GLN A 287 -5.81 4.55 15.79
N SER A 288 -6.21 5.72 16.29
CA SER A 288 -5.30 6.61 17.03
C SER A 288 -4.88 6.00 18.37
N LEU A 289 -5.80 5.32 19.07
CA LEU A 289 -5.53 4.67 20.36
C LEU A 289 -4.65 3.41 20.25
N ALA A 290 -4.40 2.90 19.04
CA ALA A 290 -3.43 1.84 18.84
C ALA A 290 -1.98 2.33 19.03
N ILE A 291 -1.69 3.61 18.78
CA ILE A 291 -0.33 4.16 18.84
C ILE A 291 0.23 4.19 20.28
N PRO A 292 -0.50 4.66 21.31
CA PRO A 292 -0.02 4.62 22.70
C PRO A 292 0.32 3.21 23.21
N ALA A 293 -0.25 2.16 22.63
CA ALA A 293 0.12 0.79 22.99
C ALA A 293 1.59 0.50 22.70
N TYR A 294 2.18 1.08 21.65
CA TYR A 294 3.62 0.98 21.38
C TYR A 294 4.48 1.82 22.33
N ALA A 295 3.99 2.98 22.78
CA ALA A 295 4.67 3.75 23.84
C ALA A 295 4.72 2.94 25.14
N TRP A 296 3.63 2.25 25.49
CA TRP A 296 3.58 1.33 26.63
C TRP A 296 4.55 0.14 26.47
N LEU A 297 4.59 -0.49 25.29
CA LEU A 297 5.58 -1.54 24.99
C LEU A 297 7.02 -1.04 25.17
N ALA A 298 7.31 0.17 24.70
CA ALA A 298 8.64 0.76 24.80
C ALA A 298 9.06 1.06 26.23
N TRP A 299 8.09 1.36 27.11
CA TRP A 299 8.36 1.65 28.53
C TRP A 299 8.52 0.39 29.38
N VAL A 300 7.65 -0.61 29.19
CA VAL A 300 7.59 -1.81 30.06
C VAL A 300 8.44 -2.97 29.52
N THR A 301 8.70 -3.02 28.22
CA THR A 301 9.38 -4.14 27.53
C THR A 301 8.76 -5.53 27.88
N PRO A 302 7.45 -5.74 27.63
CA PRO A 302 6.75 -6.94 28.07
C PRO A 302 7.05 -8.17 27.20
N SER A 303 6.48 -9.33 27.57
CA SER A 303 6.66 -10.60 26.85
C SER A 303 6.18 -10.55 25.40
N VAL A 304 6.68 -11.49 24.57
CA VAL A 304 6.33 -11.60 23.14
C VAL A 304 4.83 -11.70 22.87
N TRP A 305 4.07 -12.24 23.82
CA TRP A 305 2.61 -12.33 23.72
C TRP A 305 1.97 -10.94 23.64
N TRP A 306 2.37 -10.02 24.53
CA TRP A 306 1.84 -8.66 24.54
C TRP A 306 2.25 -7.87 23.30
N VAL A 307 3.47 -8.08 22.81
CA VAL A 307 3.91 -7.54 21.52
C VAL A 307 3.03 -8.04 20.38
N GLY A 308 2.75 -9.35 20.34
CA GLY A 308 1.85 -9.95 19.34
C GLY A 308 0.44 -9.39 19.39
N VAL A 309 -0.14 -9.21 20.58
CA VAL A 309 -1.46 -8.61 20.75
C VAL A 309 -1.47 -7.15 20.28
N THR A 310 -0.46 -6.36 20.63
CA THR A 310 -0.37 -4.95 20.21
C THR A 310 -0.20 -4.83 18.70
N VAL A 311 0.68 -5.61 18.08
CA VAL A 311 0.85 -5.63 16.62
C VAL A 311 -0.45 -6.07 15.93
N ALA A 312 -1.12 -7.11 16.43
CA ALA A 312 -2.37 -7.58 15.87
C ALA A 312 -3.47 -6.52 15.94
N PHE A 313 -3.63 -5.88 17.10
CA PHE A 313 -4.62 -4.83 17.34
C PHE A 313 -4.35 -3.60 16.48
N GLU A 314 -3.11 -3.13 16.45
CA GLU A 314 -2.73 -1.96 15.66
C GLU A 314 -2.91 -2.20 14.17
N GLN A 315 -2.44 -3.34 13.64
CA GLN A 315 -2.60 -3.66 12.23
C GLN A 315 -4.08 -3.80 11.84
N ALA A 316 -4.95 -4.31 12.73
CA ALA A 316 -6.40 -4.29 12.52
C ALA A 316 -6.94 -2.85 12.50
N ALA A 317 -6.48 -1.99 13.41
CA ALA A 317 -6.88 -0.60 13.48
C ALA A 317 -6.43 0.21 12.25
N ALA A 318 -5.22 -0.02 11.75
CA ALA A 318 -4.73 0.50 10.47
C ALA A 318 -5.58 0.03 9.27
N GLY A 319 -6.10 -1.21 9.34
CA GLY A 319 -7.10 -1.74 8.42
C GLY A 319 -8.41 -0.95 8.43
N LEU A 320 -8.95 -0.67 9.62
CA LEU A 320 -10.16 0.17 9.80
C LEU A 320 -9.93 1.57 9.20
N GLY A 321 -8.79 2.19 9.50
CA GLY A 321 -8.40 3.48 8.94
C GLY A 321 -8.32 3.48 7.42
N THR A 322 -7.77 2.42 6.83
CA THR A 322 -7.73 2.26 5.38
C THR A 322 -9.14 2.23 4.79
N ALA A 323 -10.10 1.54 5.42
CA ALA A 323 -11.49 1.52 4.96
C ALA A 323 -12.14 2.92 5.01
N VAL A 324 -11.93 3.65 6.10
CA VAL A 324 -12.42 5.04 6.26
C VAL A 324 -11.92 5.91 5.12
N LEU A 325 -10.62 5.94 4.89
CA LEU A 325 -10.03 6.84 3.90
C LEU A 325 -10.42 6.45 2.48
N MET A 326 -10.50 5.16 2.16
CA MET A 326 -10.96 4.70 0.85
C MET A 326 -12.40 5.10 0.56
N VAL A 327 -13.32 4.90 1.51
CA VAL A 327 -14.72 5.32 1.33
C VAL A 327 -14.84 6.84 1.26
N PHE A 328 -14.08 7.57 2.09
CA PHE A 328 -14.03 9.03 2.03
C PHE A 328 -13.60 9.53 0.64
N LEU A 329 -12.52 8.99 0.09
CA LEU A 329 -12.04 9.33 -1.25
C LEU A 329 -13.09 9.00 -2.33
N MET A 330 -13.75 7.85 -2.23
CA MET A 330 -14.84 7.50 -3.15
C MET A 330 -16.01 8.50 -3.10
N GLN A 331 -16.40 8.98 -1.92
CA GLN A 331 -17.45 10.01 -1.80
C GLN A 331 -17.04 11.37 -2.38
N ARG A 332 -15.74 11.63 -2.56
CA ARG A 332 -15.23 12.83 -3.24
C ARG A 332 -15.13 12.70 -4.76
N CYS A 333 -15.39 11.52 -5.30
CA CYS A 333 -15.43 11.32 -6.74
C CYS A 333 -16.80 11.79 -7.26
N GLN A 334 -16.81 12.78 -8.16
CA GLN A 334 -18.02 13.46 -8.64
C GLN A 334 -17.96 13.68 -10.15
N GLY A 335 -19.12 13.74 -10.80
CA GLY A 335 -19.25 14.05 -12.24
C GLY A 335 -18.60 13.01 -13.14
N ASP A 336 -18.08 13.48 -14.28
CA ASP A 336 -17.47 12.64 -15.32
C ASP A 336 -16.02 12.23 -15.02
N TYR A 337 -15.38 12.85 -14.01
CA TYR A 337 -13.95 12.70 -13.70
C TYR A 337 -13.66 11.85 -12.46
N GLN A 338 -14.55 10.92 -12.09
CA GLN A 338 -14.46 10.11 -10.85
C GLN A 338 -13.12 9.40 -10.67
N ALA A 339 -12.63 8.73 -11.70
CA ALA A 339 -11.36 7.98 -11.64
C ALA A 339 -10.16 8.92 -11.37
N THR A 340 -10.15 10.09 -11.99
CA THR A 340 -9.09 11.10 -11.81
C THR A 340 -9.16 11.74 -10.42
N HIS A 341 -10.36 12.03 -9.90
CA HIS A 341 -10.55 12.52 -8.54
C HIS A 341 -10.02 11.52 -7.51
N PHE A 342 -10.32 10.22 -7.69
CA PHE A 342 -9.80 9.16 -6.84
C PHE A 342 -8.26 9.10 -6.89
N ALA A 343 -7.69 9.20 -8.09
CA ALA A 343 -6.24 9.20 -8.28
C ALA A 343 -5.56 10.39 -7.58
N ILE A 344 -6.12 11.59 -7.64
CA ILE A 344 -5.60 12.78 -6.95
C ILE A 344 -5.58 12.55 -5.44
N GLY A 345 -6.71 12.15 -4.85
CA GLY A 345 -6.83 11.99 -3.40
C GLY A 345 -5.97 10.84 -2.85
N SER A 346 -5.89 9.71 -3.56
CA SER A 346 -5.04 8.58 -3.18
C SER A 346 -3.54 8.90 -3.32
N ALA A 347 -3.14 9.66 -4.35
CA ALA A 347 -1.77 10.13 -4.50
C ALA A 347 -1.38 11.08 -3.36
N LEU A 348 -2.25 12.03 -2.98
CA LEU A 348 -2.02 12.94 -1.86
C LEU A 348 -1.86 12.18 -0.53
N MET A 349 -2.74 11.22 -0.26
CA MET A 349 -2.64 10.33 0.91
C MET A 349 -1.27 9.64 0.95
N SER A 350 -0.87 9.04 -0.17
CA SER A 350 0.34 8.23 -0.24
C SER A 350 1.60 9.09 -0.11
N VAL A 351 1.65 10.26 -0.76
CA VAL A 351 2.77 11.21 -0.63
C VAL A 351 2.89 11.71 0.82
N ALA A 352 1.77 12.06 1.46
CA ALA A 352 1.79 12.50 2.85
C ALA A 352 2.36 11.41 3.77
N ALA A 353 1.88 10.17 3.64
CA ALA A 353 2.40 9.04 4.40
C ALA A 353 3.89 8.78 4.14
N THR A 354 4.33 8.85 2.88
CA THR A 354 5.75 8.71 2.50
C THR A 354 6.62 9.77 3.15
N VAL A 355 6.22 11.04 3.11
CA VAL A 355 6.99 12.16 3.68
C VAL A 355 7.07 12.03 5.20
N VAL A 356 5.93 11.80 5.85
CA VAL A 356 5.84 11.67 7.31
C VAL A 356 6.64 10.46 7.81
N GLY A 357 6.51 9.30 7.15
CA GLY A 357 7.33 8.12 7.43
C GLY A 357 8.82 8.37 7.16
N GLY A 358 9.14 9.08 6.08
CA GLY A 358 10.50 9.52 5.71
C GLY A 358 11.24 10.22 6.85
N PHE A 359 10.60 11.22 7.43
CA PHE A 359 11.20 12.04 8.50
C PHE A 359 11.07 11.43 9.91
N SER A 360 10.20 10.43 10.10
CA SER A 360 9.96 9.79 11.39
C SER A 360 11.24 9.23 12.04
N GLY A 361 12.15 8.68 11.23
CA GLY A 361 13.41 8.11 11.71
C GLY A 361 14.36 9.13 12.35
N PHE A 362 14.33 10.38 11.86
CA PHE A 362 15.10 11.48 12.46
C PHE A 362 14.54 11.87 13.82
N LEU A 363 13.22 11.91 13.96
CA LEU A 363 12.56 12.17 15.24
C LEU A 363 12.87 11.06 16.24
N ALA A 364 12.67 9.79 15.84
CA ALA A 364 12.93 8.64 16.71
C ALA A 364 14.38 8.59 17.22
N ALA A 365 15.35 8.92 16.37
CA ALA A 365 16.76 8.97 16.77
C ALA A 365 17.08 10.06 17.79
N GLN A 366 16.32 11.16 17.84
CA GLN A 366 16.55 12.27 18.76
C GLN A 366 15.88 12.05 20.11
N VAL A 367 14.65 11.52 20.12
CA VAL A 367 13.84 11.46 21.34
C VAL A 367 13.76 10.07 21.97
N GLY A 368 14.13 9.01 21.25
CA GLY A 368 13.93 7.63 21.72
C GLY A 368 12.52 7.09 21.44
N PHE A 369 12.31 5.78 21.61
CA PHE A 369 11.07 5.12 21.16
C PHE A 369 9.82 5.49 21.97
N VAL A 370 9.93 5.64 23.29
CA VAL A 370 8.77 5.97 24.15
C VAL A 370 8.18 7.32 23.74
N GLU A 371 9.01 8.35 23.76
CA GLU A 371 8.68 9.72 23.37
C GLU A 371 8.25 9.78 21.91
N PHE A 372 8.91 9.04 21.02
CA PHE A 372 8.54 8.98 19.62
C PHE A 372 7.11 8.48 19.39
N PHE A 373 6.69 7.39 20.05
CA PHE A 373 5.33 6.89 19.91
C PHE A 373 4.28 7.85 20.52
N LEU A 374 4.63 8.58 21.58
CA LEU A 374 3.79 9.65 22.10
C LEU A 374 3.67 10.83 21.12
N LEU A 375 4.76 11.20 20.45
CA LEU A 375 4.73 12.19 19.37
C LEU A 375 3.92 11.72 18.16
N ALA A 376 4.02 10.43 17.79
CA ALA A 376 3.19 9.84 16.74
C ALA A 376 1.69 9.87 17.13
N PHE A 377 1.36 9.62 18.39
CA PHE A 377 -0.01 9.78 18.89
C PHE A 377 -0.46 11.25 18.85
N ALA A 378 0.40 12.19 19.26
CA ALA A 378 0.12 13.62 19.15
C ALA A 378 -0.14 14.04 17.68
N ALA A 379 0.59 13.48 16.72
CA ALA A 379 0.39 13.69 15.29
C ALA A 379 -0.92 13.08 14.75
N ALA A 380 -1.56 12.15 15.49
CA ALA A 380 -2.90 11.64 15.16
C ALA A 380 -4.03 12.52 15.72
N LEU A 381 -3.79 13.38 16.71
CA LEU A 381 -4.83 14.25 17.29
C LEU A 381 -5.52 15.18 16.26
N PRO A 382 -4.81 15.77 15.27
CA PRO A 382 -5.47 16.53 14.22
C PRO A 382 -6.49 15.72 13.42
N SER A 383 -6.25 14.43 13.19
CA SER A 383 -7.21 13.59 12.46
C SER A 383 -8.47 13.32 13.28
N LEU A 384 -8.35 13.13 14.60
CA LEU A 384 -9.48 13.02 15.52
C LEU A 384 -10.30 14.31 15.58
N TRP A 385 -9.62 15.45 15.65
CA TRP A 385 -10.29 16.75 15.63
C TRP A 385 -11.05 16.97 14.33
N LEU A 386 -10.43 16.65 13.19
CA LEU A 386 -11.08 16.70 11.88
C LEU A 386 -12.27 15.75 11.82
N ALA A 387 -12.13 14.51 12.30
CA ALA A 387 -13.21 13.52 12.33
C ALA A 387 -14.41 13.99 13.16
N LEU A 388 -14.17 14.72 14.26
CA LEU A 388 -15.21 15.27 15.13
C LEU A 388 -15.91 16.49 14.51
N ARG A 389 -15.16 17.37 13.83
CA ARG A 389 -15.64 18.67 13.33
C ARG A 389 -16.00 18.65 11.85
N MET A 390 -15.89 17.51 11.18
CA MET A 390 -16.05 17.42 9.74
C MET A 390 -17.43 17.93 9.27
N PRO A 391 -17.48 18.91 8.35
CA PRO A 391 -18.74 19.43 7.84
C PRO A 391 -19.60 18.36 7.17
N ALA A 392 -20.91 18.41 7.38
CA ALA A 392 -21.87 17.45 6.80
C ALA A 392 -21.84 17.41 5.26
N VAL A 393 -21.52 18.54 4.62
CA VAL A 393 -21.42 18.69 3.15
C VAL A 393 -20.40 17.74 2.50
N LEU A 394 -19.47 17.19 3.29
CA LEU A 394 -18.45 16.26 2.78
C LEU A 394 -18.95 14.82 2.66
N PHE A 395 -20.11 14.50 3.24
CA PHE A 395 -20.68 13.15 3.22
C PHE A 395 -21.88 13.09 2.29
N THR A 396 -21.95 12.04 1.48
CA THR A 396 -23.17 11.70 0.74
C THR A 396 -24.11 10.90 1.62
N ASP A 397 -25.33 11.39 1.83
CA ASP A 397 -26.34 10.70 2.62
C ASP A 397 -26.89 9.48 1.85
N ARG A 398 -27.17 8.42 2.61
CA ARG A 398 -27.56 7.09 2.11
C ARG A 398 -28.81 7.07 1.23
N GLN A 399 -29.63 8.12 1.26
CA GLN A 399 -30.94 8.18 0.62
C GLN A 399 -30.90 8.41 -0.90
N GLU A 400 -29.80 8.96 -1.46
CA GLU A 400 -29.75 9.22 -2.92
C GLU A 400 -29.35 7.99 -3.75
N SER A 401 -28.67 7.00 -3.16
CA SER A 401 -28.23 5.81 -3.91
C SER A 401 -29.34 4.79 -4.21
N MET A 402 -30.51 4.91 -3.54
CA MET A 402 -31.66 4.03 -3.73
C MET A 402 -32.79 4.65 -4.57
N SER A 403 -32.76 5.96 -4.85
CA SER A 403 -33.78 6.63 -5.69
C SER A 403 -33.42 6.68 -7.18
N GLY A 404 -32.21 6.25 -7.56
CA GLY A 404 -31.76 6.23 -8.96
C GLY A 404 -32.14 4.99 -9.77
N SER A 405 -32.88 4.04 -9.18
CA SER A 405 -33.43 2.88 -9.88
C SER A 405 -34.94 3.01 -10.05
N ASP A 406 -35.39 4.07 -10.74
CA ASP A 406 -36.71 4.07 -11.34
C ASP A 406 -36.61 3.39 -12.73
N PRO A 407 -37.26 2.25 -12.96
CA PRO A 407 -37.40 1.70 -14.30
C PRO A 407 -38.40 2.55 -15.08
N MET A 408 -37.93 3.29 -16.09
CA MET A 408 -38.74 3.60 -17.26
C MET A 408 -38.35 2.67 -18.41
#